data_AF-A0A1I7V163-F1
#
_entry.id   AF-A0A1I7V163-F1
#
_cell.length_a   1.000
_cell.length_b   1.000
_cell.length_c   1.000
_cell.angle_alpha   90.00
_cell.angle_beta   90.00
_cell.angle_gamma   90.00
#
_symmetry.space_group_name_H-M   'P 1'
#
loop_
_entity.id
_entity.type
_entity.pdbx_description
1 polymer ?
#
loop_
_entity_poly.entity_id
_entity_poly.type
_entity_poly.pdbx_seq_one_letter_code
_entity_poly.pdbx_strand_id
1 'polypeptide(L)'
;MGNPNLTSLVGNLYIGSNVKQRAQLGENYLDGTQVVAVRGESKEIGLISQILKDHGAHVSEFRYDLSRLAEISRAIRQADILLDGVQEGGEIEEASASNPRLIVAECDCEDPFSSMSAVARISMALATRERTGHGQRLIASDCLDYWRHLNRFGRK
;
A
#
# COMPACT_ATOMS: atom_id res chain seq x y z
N MET A 1 40.92 1.31 -23.06
CA MET A 1 40.09 2.44 -22.60
C MET A 1 38.63 1.98 -22.60
N GLY A 2 38.10 1.63 -21.44
CA GLY A 2 36.70 1.21 -21.26
C GLY A 2 35.95 2.29 -20.50
N ASN A 3 34.78 2.67 -20.99
CA ASN A 3 33.98 3.78 -20.51
C ASN A 3 33.40 3.47 -19.11
N PRO A 4 33.71 4.24 -18.04
CA PRO A 4 33.30 3.92 -16.67
C PRO A 4 31.85 4.34 -16.33
N ASN A 5 31.03 4.72 -17.31
CA ASN A 5 29.76 5.40 -17.08
C ASN A 5 28.49 4.51 -17.08
N LEU A 6 28.61 3.20 -16.95
CA LEU A 6 27.43 2.29 -16.92
C LEU A 6 27.15 1.63 -15.56
N THR A 7 28.03 1.80 -14.56
CA THR A 7 27.83 1.27 -13.20
C THR A 7 27.18 2.26 -12.23
N SER A 8 26.97 3.52 -12.65
CA SER A 8 26.34 4.58 -11.82
C SER A 8 24.81 4.56 -11.87
N LEU A 9 24.20 3.88 -12.85
CA LEU A 9 22.74 3.93 -13.06
C LEU A 9 21.93 2.99 -12.15
N VAL A 10 22.58 2.01 -11.50
CA VAL A 10 21.90 1.02 -10.63
C VAL A 10 22.03 1.38 -9.14
N GLY A 11 22.92 2.32 -8.80
CA GLY A 11 23.16 2.80 -7.44
C GLY A 11 22.19 3.89 -6.96
N ASN A 12 21.26 4.33 -7.81
CA ASN A 12 20.27 5.38 -7.51
C ASN A 12 18.90 4.81 -7.15
N LEU A 13 18.87 3.65 -6.48
CA LEU A 13 17.78 3.21 -5.61
C LEU A 13 17.71 4.18 -4.41
N TYR A 14 17.31 5.43 -4.68
CA TYR A 14 17.18 6.56 -3.76
C TYR A 14 15.98 6.39 -2.80
N ILE A 15 15.80 5.17 -2.28
CA ILE A 15 14.97 4.83 -1.12
C ILE A 15 15.89 4.53 0.08
N GLY A 16 17.20 4.80 -0.02
CA GLY A 16 18.19 4.45 1.01
C GLY A 16 18.92 5.61 1.66
N SER A 17 19.21 6.69 0.93
CA SER A 17 20.11 7.76 1.40
C SER A 17 19.43 8.75 2.36
N ASN A 18 18.18 9.15 2.08
CA ASN A 18 17.41 10.01 3.00
C ASN A 18 16.59 9.21 4.03
N VAL A 19 16.33 7.92 3.80
CA VAL A 19 15.60 7.07 4.75
C VAL A 19 16.49 6.69 5.93
N LYS A 20 17.78 6.41 5.72
CA LYS A 20 18.72 6.18 6.82
C LYS A 20 18.94 7.43 7.68
N GLN A 21 19.00 8.61 7.07
CA GLN A 21 19.11 9.87 7.81
C GLN A 21 17.82 10.21 8.56
N ARG A 22 16.63 10.03 7.97
CA ARG A 22 15.35 10.29 8.65
C ARG A 22 14.97 9.28 9.73
N ALA A 23 15.26 7.99 9.52
CA ALA A 23 15.10 6.95 10.53
C ALA A 23 16.06 7.15 11.72
N GLN A 24 17.23 7.76 11.50
CA GLN A 24 18.14 8.19 12.58
C GLN A 24 17.68 9.49 13.28
N LEU A 25 16.78 10.27 12.68
CA LEU A 25 16.28 11.53 13.22
C LEU A 25 14.93 11.40 13.95
N GLY A 26 14.32 10.21 13.99
CA GLY A 26 13.02 10.01 14.65
C GLY A 26 11.85 10.71 13.96
N GLU A 27 11.99 11.07 12.68
CA GLU A 27 10.91 11.71 11.92
C GLU A 27 9.89 10.66 11.47
N ASN A 28 8.65 10.79 11.96
CA ASN A 28 7.48 10.05 11.49
C ASN A 28 7.17 10.43 10.04
N TYR A 29 7.77 9.72 9.08
CA TYR A 29 7.68 10.07 7.66
C TYR A 29 6.29 9.86 7.05
N LEU A 30 5.36 9.21 7.76
CA LEU A 30 3.95 9.09 7.37
C LEU A 30 3.04 10.02 8.17
N ASP A 31 3.58 10.97 8.93
CA ASP A 31 2.77 11.96 9.64
C ASP A 31 1.80 12.68 8.68
N GLY A 32 0.54 12.84 9.12
CA GLY A 32 -0.55 13.35 8.30
C GLY A 32 -1.15 12.39 7.27
N THR A 33 -0.53 11.23 7.01
CA THR A 33 -1.03 10.25 6.03
C THR A 33 -2.28 9.54 6.55
N GLN A 34 -3.36 9.57 5.78
CA GLN A 34 -4.63 8.89 6.12
C GLN A 34 -4.69 7.51 5.50
N VAL A 35 -4.78 6.48 6.34
CA VAL A 35 -4.86 5.08 5.90
C VAL A 35 -6.19 4.49 6.31
N VAL A 36 -6.86 3.83 5.38
CA VAL A 36 -8.05 3.03 5.65
C VAL A 36 -7.67 1.57 5.46
N ALA A 37 -7.81 0.77 6.51
CA ALA A 37 -7.57 -0.66 6.46
C ALA A 37 -8.90 -1.41 6.53
N VAL A 38 -9.28 -2.10 5.46
CA VAL A 38 -10.52 -2.88 5.43
C VAL A 38 -10.17 -4.36 5.49
N ARG A 39 -10.43 -4.98 6.64
CA ARG A 39 -10.18 -6.41 6.86
C ARG A 39 -11.35 -7.23 6.31
N GLY A 40 -11.05 -8.16 5.38
CA GLY A 40 -11.96 -9.23 5.00
C GLY A 40 -11.89 -10.41 5.96
N GLU A 41 -12.53 -11.53 5.61
CA GLU A 41 -12.52 -12.74 6.45
C GLU A 41 -11.21 -13.52 6.38
N SER A 42 -10.47 -13.39 5.28
CA SER A 42 -9.38 -14.32 4.95
C SER A 42 -8.02 -13.67 4.66
N LYS A 43 -7.96 -12.35 4.45
CA LYS A 43 -6.69 -11.67 4.13
C LYS A 43 -6.07 -11.03 5.37
N GLU A 44 -4.79 -11.28 5.59
CA GLU A 44 -4.04 -10.71 6.72
C GLU A 44 -3.39 -9.37 6.36
N ILE A 45 -3.87 -8.30 7.00
CA ILE A 45 -3.36 -6.92 6.80
C ILE A 45 -2.91 -6.24 8.10
N GLY A 46 -3.06 -6.93 9.24
CA GLY A 46 -2.86 -6.34 10.57
C GLY A 46 -1.43 -5.85 10.81
N LEU A 47 -0.44 -6.63 10.38
CA LEU A 47 0.97 -6.27 10.59
C LEU A 47 1.38 -5.07 9.73
N ILE A 48 0.88 -4.97 8.50
CA ILE A 48 1.11 -3.81 7.63
C ILE A 48 0.49 -2.55 8.26
N SER A 49 -0.77 -2.63 8.72
CA SER A 49 -1.43 -1.53 9.44
C SER A 49 -0.60 -1.06 10.62
N GLN A 50 -0.11 -1.98 11.45
CA GLN A 50 0.70 -1.65 12.62
C GLN A 50 2.01 -0.97 12.24
N ILE A 51 2.74 -1.48 11.25
CA ILE A 51 3.98 -0.86 10.78
C ILE A 51 3.72 0.57 10.28
N LEU A 52 2.62 0.82 9.56
CA LEU A 52 2.30 2.19 9.10
C LEU A 52 1.98 3.12 10.28
N LYS A 53 1.26 2.65 11.31
CA LYS A 53 1.02 3.42 12.55
C LYS A 53 2.32 3.76 13.26
N ASP A 54 3.24 2.80 13.37
CA ASP A 54 4.53 2.97 14.05
C ASP A 54 5.42 4.02 13.35
N HIS A 55 5.13 4.32 12.08
CA HIS A 55 5.80 5.37 11.30
C HIS A 55 5.00 6.68 11.18
N GLY A 56 3.92 6.82 11.96
CA GLY A 56 3.15 8.04 12.13
C GLY A 56 1.88 8.18 11.30
N ALA A 57 1.49 7.15 10.55
CA ALA A 57 0.25 7.20 9.77
C ALA A 57 -1.00 7.18 10.67
N HIS A 58 -2.03 7.93 10.29
CA HIS A 58 -3.35 7.82 10.92
C HIS A 58 -4.14 6.69 10.26
N VAL A 59 -4.29 5.56 10.95
CA VAL A 59 -4.94 4.37 10.40
C VAL A 59 -6.33 4.13 11.01
N SER A 60 -7.36 4.21 10.17
CA SER A 60 -8.73 3.81 10.47
C SER A 60 -8.99 2.37 10.03
N GLU A 61 -9.31 1.50 10.99
CA GLU A 61 -9.53 0.07 10.72
C GLU A 61 -11.02 -0.28 10.70
N PHE A 62 -11.42 -0.99 9.64
CA PHE A 62 -12.77 -1.48 9.44
C PHE A 62 -12.74 -2.99 9.26
N ARG A 63 -13.74 -3.67 9.83
CA ARG A 63 -14.13 -5.00 9.36
C ARG A 63 -15.10 -4.81 8.22
N TYR A 64 -14.92 -5.55 7.12
CA TYR A 64 -15.87 -5.52 6.02
C TYR A 64 -17.25 -5.99 6.50
N ASP A 65 -18.24 -5.12 6.37
CA ASP A 65 -19.63 -5.34 6.77
C ASP A 65 -20.53 -4.50 5.87
N LEU A 66 -21.56 -5.12 5.28
CA LEU A 66 -22.53 -4.46 4.40
C LEU A 66 -23.21 -3.27 5.09
N SER A 67 -23.44 -3.36 6.41
CA SER A 67 -24.08 -2.30 7.19
C SER A 67 -23.20 -1.04 7.34
N ARG A 68 -21.88 -1.17 7.13
CA ARG A 68 -20.89 -0.09 7.28
C ARG A 68 -20.32 0.39 5.94
N LEU A 69 -20.80 -0.13 4.81
CA LEU A 69 -20.26 0.22 3.49
C LEU A 69 -20.25 1.72 3.23
N ALA A 70 -21.32 2.44 3.56
CA ALA A 70 -21.38 3.89 3.37
C ALA A 70 -20.32 4.67 4.18
N GLU A 71 -19.97 4.18 5.37
CA GLU A 71 -18.92 4.74 6.22
C GLU A 71 -17.53 4.43 5.63
N ILE A 72 -17.31 3.17 5.24
CA ILE A 72 -16.07 2.69 4.62
C ILE A 72 -15.80 3.47 3.32
N SER A 73 -16.77 3.54 2.41
CA SER A 73 -16.64 4.26 1.14
C SER A 73 -16.36 5.76 1.34
N ARG A 74 -16.94 6.38 2.37
CA ARG A 74 -16.63 7.78 2.71
C ARG A 74 -15.19 7.94 3.16
N ALA A 75 -14.70 7.04 4.01
CA ALA A 75 -13.32 7.07 4.48
C ALA A 75 -12.34 6.87 3.32
N ILE A 76 -12.60 5.91 2.41
CA ILE A 76 -11.76 5.63 1.23
C ILE A 76 -11.62 6.86 0.33
N ARG A 77 -12.70 7.61 0.12
CA ARG A 77 -12.69 8.83 -0.71
C ARG A 77 -11.78 9.94 -0.18
N GLN A 78 -11.43 9.89 1.11
CA GLN A 78 -10.60 10.89 1.78
C GLN A 78 -9.21 10.34 2.15
N ALA A 79 -8.97 9.05 1.95
CA ALA A 79 -7.74 8.39 2.33
C ALA A 79 -6.61 8.65 1.33
N ASP A 80 -5.37 8.52 1.83
CA ASP A 80 -4.17 8.42 1.02
C ASP A 80 -3.90 6.98 0.60
N ILE A 81 -4.18 6.04 1.49
CA ILE A 81 -3.89 4.61 1.33
C ILE A 81 -5.12 3.80 1.72
N LEU A 82 -5.48 2.84 0.88
CA LEU A 82 -6.39 1.75 1.20
C LEU A 82 -5.60 0.46 1.32
N LEU A 83 -5.61 -0.17 2.50
CA LEU A 83 -5.21 -1.56 2.66
C LEU A 83 -6.43 -2.44 2.41
N ASP A 84 -6.49 -3.04 1.23
CA ASP A 84 -7.62 -3.82 0.75
C ASP A 84 -7.45 -5.30 1.09
N GLY A 85 -8.03 -5.68 2.23
CA GLY A 85 -8.16 -7.05 2.69
C GLY A 85 -9.42 -7.76 2.18
N VAL A 86 -10.16 -7.17 1.23
CA VAL A 86 -11.37 -7.76 0.65
C VAL A 86 -11.04 -8.35 -0.73
N GLN A 87 -11.66 -9.47 -1.08
CA GLN A 87 -11.44 -10.12 -2.38
C GLN A 87 -12.51 -9.72 -3.40
N GLU A 88 -13.72 -9.40 -2.94
CA GLU A 88 -14.86 -8.97 -3.75
C GLU A 88 -15.67 -7.91 -2.99
N GLY A 89 -15.77 -6.70 -3.55
CA GLY A 89 -16.52 -5.59 -2.94
C GLY A 89 -16.74 -4.44 -3.92
N GLY A 90 -17.83 -4.50 -4.70
CA GLY A 90 -18.11 -3.52 -5.76
C GLY A 90 -18.16 -2.06 -5.28
N GLU A 91 -18.71 -1.80 -4.10
CA GLU A 91 -18.79 -0.46 -3.52
C GLU A 91 -17.44 0.07 -2.98
N ILE A 92 -16.55 -0.82 -2.55
CA ILE A 92 -15.16 -0.47 -2.21
C ILE A 92 -14.40 -0.11 -3.48
N GLU A 93 -14.61 -0.86 -4.56
CA GLU A 93 -14.01 -0.57 -5.86
C GLU A 93 -14.48 0.77 -6.41
N GLU A 94 -15.78 1.06 -6.33
CA GLU A 94 -16.35 2.35 -6.75
C GLU A 94 -15.78 3.51 -5.91
N ALA A 95 -15.71 3.35 -4.58
CA ALA A 95 -15.13 4.36 -3.71
C ALA A 95 -13.65 4.61 -4.05
N SER A 96 -12.90 3.54 -4.32
CA SER A 96 -11.49 3.62 -4.71
C SER A 96 -11.31 4.32 -6.06
N ALA A 97 -12.14 3.99 -7.06
CA ALA A 97 -12.11 4.61 -8.38
C ALA A 97 -12.45 6.12 -8.34
N SER A 98 -13.24 6.56 -7.36
CA SER A 98 -13.59 7.96 -7.18
C SER A 98 -12.48 8.81 -6.52
N ASN A 99 -11.41 8.20 -6.02
CA ASN A 99 -10.26 8.89 -5.44
C ASN A 99 -9.00 8.69 -6.32
N PRO A 100 -8.69 9.60 -7.27
CA PRO A 100 -7.60 9.43 -8.22
C PRO A 100 -6.20 9.51 -7.58
N ARG A 101 -6.09 9.89 -6.30
CA ARG A 101 -4.84 9.96 -5.53
C ARG A 101 -4.64 8.77 -4.60
N LEU A 102 -5.60 7.86 -4.54
CA LEU A 102 -5.57 6.72 -3.62
C LEU A 102 -4.49 5.71 -4.01
N ILE A 103 -3.67 5.30 -3.04
CA ILE A 103 -2.86 4.10 -3.16
C ILE A 103 -3.70 2.92 -2.70
N VAL A 104 -4.07 2.02 -3.60
CA VAL A 104 -4.77 0.78 -3.25
C VAL A 104 -3.76 -0.33 -3.15
N ALA A 105 -3.55 -0.84 -1.94
CA ALA A 105 -2.67 -1.95 -1.65
C ALA A 105 -3.51 -3.19 -1.34
N GLU A 106 -3.55 -4.12 -2.28
CA GLU A 106 -4.15 -5.44 -2.05
C GLU A 106 -3.19 -6.26 -1.20
N CYS A 107 -3.54 -6.44 0.06
CA CYS A 107 -2.65 -7.01 1.05
C CYS A 107 -3.14 -8.37 1.51
N ASP A 108 -2.23 -9.33 1.55
CA ASP A 108 -2.43 -10.64 2.19
C ASP A 108 -1.04 -11.16 2.57
N CYS A 109 -0.62 -10.82 3.78
CA CYS A 109 0.72 -11.07 4.30
C CYS A 109 0.64 -11.68 5.70
N GLU A 110 1.02 -12.95 5.81
CA GLU A 110 1.00 -13.67 7.09
C GLU A 110 2.28 -13.48 7.91
N ASP A 111 3.41 -13.18 7.24
CA ASP A 111 4.71 -13.09 7.87
C ASP A 111 5.31 -11.65 7.88
N PRO A 112 6.24 -11.37 8.81
CA PRO A 112 6.87 -10.05 8.92
C PRO A 112 7.68 -9.62 7.70
N PHE A 113 8.32 -10.54 6.99
CA PHE A 113 9.15 -10.18 5.84
C PHE A 113 8.27 -9.72 4.67
N SER A 114 7.21 -10.47 4.36
CA SER A 114 6.22 -10.10 3.35
C SER A 114 5.53 -8.78 3.70
N SER A 115 5.21 -8.56 4.98
CA SER A 115 4.61 -7.31 5.46
C SER A 115 5.54 -6.11 5.27
N MET A 116 6.83 -6.25 5.54
CA MET A 116 7.83 -5.20 5.29
C MET A 116 8.02 -4.92 3.80
N SER A 117 8.00 -5.97 2.97
CA SER A 117 8.02 -5.86 1.51
C SER A 117 6.81 -5.08 0.98
N ALA A 118 5.61 -5.36 1.50
CA ALA A 118 4.39 -4.63 1.21
C ALA A 118 4.49 -3.13 1.57
N VAL A 119 4.96 -2.81 2.78
CA VAL A 119 5.17 -1.42 3.24
C VAL A 119 6.17 -0.68 2.35
N ALA A 120 7.23 -1.35 1.88
CA ALA A 120 8.19 -0.76 0.96
C ALA A 120 7.54 -0.41 -0.40
N ARG A 121 6.72 -1.31 -0.96
CA ARG A 121 5.97 -1.05 -2.21
C ARG A 121 4.98 0.11 -2.04
N ILE A 122 4.29 0.18 -0.91
CA ILE A 122 3.38 1.30 -0.57
C ILE A 122 4.16 2.61 -0.49
N SER A 123 5.32 2.62 0.17
CA SER A 123 6.19 3.80 0.29
C SER A 123 6.67 4.31 -1.07
N MET A 124 7.03 3.39 -1.98
CA MET A 124 7.37 3.73 -3.36
C MET A 124 6.18 4.32 -4.13
N ALA A 125 4.98 3.81 -3.87
CA ALA A 125 3.76 4.31 -4.46
C ALA A 125 3.46 5.75 -4.05
N LEU A 126 3.58 6.07 -2.77
CA LEU A 126 3.45 7.42 -2.24
C LEU A 126 4.48 8.37 -2.87
N ALA A 127 5.76 7.96 -2.91
CA ALA A 127 6.80 8.77 -3.53
C ALA A 127 6.55 9.03 -5.03
N THR A 128 5.98 8.06 -5.73
CA THR A 128 5.59 8.21 -7.15
C THR A 128 4.40 9.15 -7.29
N ARG A 129 3.38 9.01 -6.44
CA ARG A 129 2.20 9.89 -6.39
C ARG A 129 2.57 11.36 -6.19
N GLU A 130 3.58 11.67 -5.37
CA GLU A 130 4.04 13.06 -5.21
C GLU A 130 4.58 13.66 -6.51
N ARG A 131 5.08 12.83 -7.43
CA ARG A 131 5.58 13.28 -8.74
C ARG A 131 4.50 13.30 -9.81
N THR A 132 3.62 12.32 -9.80
CA THR A 132 2.60 12.14 -10.86
C THR A 132 1.29 12.83 -10.54
N GLY A 133 1.03 13.11 -9.25
CA GLY A 133 -0.27 13.55 -8.76
C GLY A 133 -1.34 12.46 -8.73
N HIS A 134 -1.00 11.22 -9.10
CA HIS A 134 -1.95 10.12 -9.29
C HIS A 134 -1.58 8.94 -8.39
N GLY A 135 -2.61 8.32 -7.82
CA GLY A 135 -2.51 7.09 -7.08
C GLY A 135 -2.27 5.88 -7.97
N GLN A 136 -2.12 4.71 -7.37
CA GLN A 136 -1.94 3.46 -8.09
C GLN A 136 -2.47 2.28 -7.29
N ARG A 137 -2.86 1.23 -8.01
CA ARG A 137 -3.22 -0.08 -7.44
C ARG A 137 -2.02 -1.00 -7.50
N LEU A 138 -1.71 -1.66 -6.39
CA LEU A 138 -0.56 -2.55 -6.27
C LEU A 138 -0.94 -3.81 -5.51
N ILE A 139 -0.35 -4.93 -5.92
CA ILE A 139 -0.43 -6.19 -5.20
C ILE A 139 0.71 -6.19 -4.18
N ALA A 140 0.32 -6.03 -2.91
CA ALA A 140 1.16 -6.06 -1.74
C ALA A 140 0.95 -7.39 -0.99
N SER A 141 0.98 -8.49 -1.74
CA SER A 141 0.92 -9.84 -1.23
C SER A 141 2.03 -10.68 -1.85
N ASP A 142 2.59 -11.58 -1.04
CA ASP A 142 3.54 -12.60 -1.47
C ASP A 142 2.88 -14.00 -1.50
N CYS A 143 1.55 -14.08 -1.30
CA CYS A 143 0.77 -15.30 -1.40
C CYS A 143 0.71 -15.79 -2.86
N LEU A 144 1.47 -16.84 -3.17
CA LEU A 144 1.53 -17.47 -4.51
C LEU A 144 0.14 -17.90 -5.00
N ASP A 145 -0.76 -18.31 -4.11
CA ASP A 145 -2.11 -18.72 -4.50
C ASP A 145 -3.00 -17.52 -4.83
N TYR A 146 -2.80 -16.37 -4.19
CA TYR A 146 -3.41 -15.10 -4.59
C TYR A 146 -2.96 -14.70 -6.01
N TRP A 147 -1.66 -14.76 -6.28
CA TRP A 147 -1.11 -14.50 -7.62
C TRP A 147 -1.65 -15.48 -8.68
N ARG A 148 -1.83 -16.76 -8.33
CA ARG A 148 -2.43 -17.76 -9.23
C ARG A 148 -3.90 -17.48 -9.50
N HIS A 149 -4.66 -17.05 -8.49
CA HIS A 149 -6.07 -16.67 -8.66
C HIS A 149 -6.22 -15.47 -9.60
N LEU A 150 -5.44 -14.40 -9.41
CA LEU A 150 -5.47 -13.23 -10.30
C LEU A 150 -5.11 -13.60 -11.75
N ASN A 151 -4.09 -14.44 -11.95
CA ASN A 151 -3.67 -14.88 -13.28
C ASN A 151 -4.64 -15.88 -13.95
N ARG A 152 -5.53 -16.53 -13.20
CA ARG A 152 -6.60 -17.37 -13.77
C ARG A 152 -7.69 -16.54 -14.41
N PHE A 153 -7.99 -15.35 -13.88
CA PHE A 153 -9.01 -14.47 -14.45
C PHE A 153 -8.50 -13.64 -15.65
N GLY A 154 -7.18 -13.47 -15.79
CA GLY A 154 -6.55 -12.82 -16.96
C GLY A 154 -6.42 -13.69 -18.22
N ARG A 155 -6.92 -14.93 -18.22
CA ARG A 155 -6.93 -15.85 -19.39
C ARG A 155 -8.33 -15.97 -20.03
N LYS A 156 -9.03 -14.86 -20.19
CA LYS A 156 -10.21 -14.78 -21.06
C LYS A 156 -9.96 -13.78 -22.18
#